data_AF-A0A7D5YVM3-F1
#
_entry.id   AF-A0A7D5YVM3-F1
#
_cell.length_a   1.000
_cell.length_b   1.000
_cell.length_c   1.000
_cell.angle_alpha   90.00
_cell.angle_beta   90.00
_cell.angle_gamma   90.00
#
_symmetry.space_group_name_H-M   'P 1'
#
loop_
_entity.id
_entity.type
_entity.pdbx_description
1 polymer ?
#
loop_
_entity_poly.entity_id
_entity_poly.type
_entity_poly.pdbx_seq_one_letter_code
_entity_poly.pdbx_strand_id
1 'polypeptide(L)'
;MALELHIPPCIRTPTHPRHPPQFASPLRIQIEGPLMSVQKLFPEVPWNLEDLDFPQPAGPMLARLAYQVIYGRQDRADVTNDLIMRDEYLGWVREERPRRVIDYYGVTFDHLVPADDPDPEVLQINIFEMDYDEGLYANTYLPFKVDPSEYTGRKVLAVPRCC
;
A
#
# COMPACT_ATOMS: atom_id res chain seq x y z
N MET A 1 18.17 4.99 3.76
CA MET A 1 17.58 5.60 2.56
C MET A 1 16.22 4.98 2.34
N ALA A 2 15.23 5.76 1.90
CA ALA A 2 13.92 5.24 1.54
C ALA A 2 14.04 4.29 0.34
N LEU A 3 13.36 3.14 0.40
CA LEU A 3 13.24 2.24 -0.73
C LEU A 3 12.09 2.65 -1.65
N GLU A 4 12.17 2.26 -2.92
CA GLU A 4 11.10 2.46 -3.88
C GLU A 4 9.95 1.47 -3.65
N LEU A 5 8.71 1.92 -3.85
CA LEU A 5 7.54 1.03 -3.94
C LEU A 5 7.41 0.52 -5.38
N HIS A 6 7.40 -0.79 -5.56
CA HIS A 6 7.30 -1.42 -6.88
C HIS A 6 6.01 -2.24 -6.99
N ILE A 7 5.15 -1.85 -7.94
CA ILE A 7 3.96 -2.60 -8.34
C ILE A 7 4.21 -3.23 -9.72
N PRO A 8 4.28 -4.57 -9.82
CA PRO A 8 4.51 -5.22 -11.11
C PRO A 8 3.28 -5.08 -12.04
N PRO A 9 3.48 -5.19 -13.37
CA PRO A 9 2.37 -5.21 -14.31
C PRO A 9 1.45 -6.41 -14.08
N CYS A 10 0.23 -6.34 -14.61
CA CYS A 10 -0.72 -7.45 -14.55
C CYS A 10 -0.13 -8.72 -15.19
N ILE A 11 -0.22 -9.84 -14.48
CA ILE A 11 0.30 -11.13 -14.98
C ILE A 11 -0.64 -11.81 -15.99
N ARG A 12 -1.89 -11.34 -16.11
CA ARG A 12 -2.89 -11.94 -17.01
C ARG A 12 -2.63 -11.52 -18.46
N THR A 13 -2.87 -12.47 -19.37
CA THR A 13 -2.86 -12.22 -20.81
C THR A 13 -4.23 -12.61 -21.40
N PRO A 14 -5.07 -11.64 -21.83
CA PRO A 14 -4.82 -10.19 -21.83
C PRO A 14 -4.84 -9.59 -20.42
N THR A 15 -4.21 -8.42 -20.28
CA THR A 15 -4.24 -7.61 -19.06
C THR A 15 -5.66 -7.44 -18.54
N HIS A 16 -5.87 -7.63 -17.24
CA HIS A 16 -7.19 -7.40 -16.66
C HIS A 16 -7.58 -5.93 -16.87
N PRO A 17 -8.82 -5.63 -17.32
CA PRO A 17 -9.23 -4.26 -17.63
C PRO A 17 -9.08 -3.24 -16.48
N ARG A 18 -8.93 -3.73 -15.24
CA ARG A 18 -8.74 -2.93 -14.03
C ARG A 18 -7.27 -2.82 -13.55
N HIS A 19 -6.28 -3.34 -14.29
CA HIS A 19 -4.87 -3.38 -13.83
C HIS A 19 -3.84 -2.95 -14.90
N PRO A 20 -3.12 -1.82 -14.72
CA PRO A 20 -3.38 -0.78 -13.72
C PRO A 20 -4.71 -0.07 -14.00
N PRO A 21 -5.39 0.49 -12.97
CA PRO A 21 -6.62 1.23 -13.17
C PRO A 21 -6.40 2.47 -14.04
N GLN A 22 -7.41 2.86 -14.79
CA GLN A 22 -7.37 4.10 -15.56
C GLN A 22 -7.47 5.31 -14.63
N PHE A 23 -6.71 6.36 -14.92
CA PHE A 23 -6.71 7.62 -14.14
C PHE A 23 -8.06 8.35 -14.11
N ALA A 24 -8.96 8.08 -15.06
CA ALA A 24 -10.27 8.74 -15.08
C ALA A 24 -11.34 7.95 -14.30
N SER A 25 -11.00 6.77 -13.77
CA SER A 25 -11.95 5.88 -13.12
C SER A 25 -11.98 6.12 -11.62
N PRO A 26 -13.16 6.42 -11.02
CA PRO A 26 -13.34 6.44 -9.57
C PRO A 26 -12.91 5.11 -8.95
N LEU A 27 -12.10 5.18 -7.89
CA LEU A 27 -11.53 4.00 -7.26
C LEU A 27 -11.17 4.28 -5.80
N ARG A 28 -11.61 3.43 -4.89
CA ARG A 28 -11.08 3.36 -3.53
C ARG A 28 -9.86 2.45 -3.53
N ILE A 29 -8.74 2.94 -3.03
CA ILE A 29 -7.47 2.22 -3.02
C ILE A 29 -7.12 1.89 -1.58
N GLN A 30 -6.90 0.61 -1.31
CA GLN A 30 -6.36 0.10 -0.07
C GLN A 30 -4.96 -0.47 -0.34
N ILE A 31 -3.95 0.06 0.35
CA ILE A 31 -2.60 -0.50 0.30
C ILE A 31 -2.14 -0.81 1.72
N GLU A 32 -1.70 -2.04 1.95
CA GLU A 32 -1.40 -2.55 3.29
C GLU A 32 -0.34 -3.65 3.27
N GLY A 33 0.41 -3.80 4.36
CA GLY A 33 1.40 -4.85 4.50
C GLY A 33 2.13 -4.84 5.83
N PRO A 34 3.15 -5.70 5.98
CA PRO A 34 4.00 -5.73 7.16
C PRO A 34 4.60 -4.36 7.45
N LEU A 35 4.53 -3.92 8.72
CA LEU A 35 5.00 -2.60 9.16
C LEU A 35 6.45 -2.37 8.72
N MET A 36 7.30 -3.39 8.88
CA MET A 36 8.72 -3.28 8.52
C MET A 36 8.93 -2.94 7.04
N SER A 37 8.08 -3.43 6.13
CA SER A 37 8.17 -3.06 4.71
C SER A 37 7.73 -1.61 4.48
N VAL A 38 6.70 -1.15 5.20
CA VAL A 38 6.27 0.26 5.13
C VAL A 38 7.35 1.19 5.71
N GLN A 39 8.01 0.80 6.79
CA GLN A 39 9.13 1.55 7.38
C GLN A 39 10.32 1.68 6.43
N LYS A 40 10.58 0.69 5.57
CA LYS A 40 11.62 0.80 4.54
C LYS A 40 11.29 1.86 3.49
N LEU A 41 10.01 2.11 3.21
CA LEU A 41 9.58 3.21 2.33
C LEU A 41 9.75 4.58 3.01
N PHE A 42 9.60 4.64 4.33
CA PHE A 42 9.58 5.89 5.10
C PHE A 42 10.45 5.82 6.37
N PRO A 43 11.79 5.62 6.25
CA PRO A 43 12.66 5.33 7.38
C PRO A 43 12.82 6.49 8.37
N GLU A 44 12.49 7.72 7.95
CA GLU A 44 12.61 8.93 8.77
C GLU A 44 11.27 9.34 9.42
N VAL A 45 10.18 8.64 9.10
CA VAL A 45 8.85 8.98 9.61
C VAL A 45 8.69 8.40 11.01
N PRO A 46 8.34 9.22 12.02
CA PRO A 46 8.06 8.73 13.36
C PRO A 46 6.73 7.96 13.38
N TRP A 47 6.71 6.86 14.14
CA TRP A 47 5.52 6.05 14.38
C TRP A 47 5.06 6.28 15.82
N ASN A 48 4.03 7.12 16.01
CA ASN A 48 3.49 7.41 17.32
C ASN A 48 2.31 6.46 17.62
N LEU A 49 2.61 5.37 18.33
CA LEU A 49 1.61 4.37 18.72
C LEU A 49 0.91 4.71 20.05
N GLU A 50 1.27 5.83 20.67
CA GLU A 50 0.63 6.36 21.88
C GLU A 50 -0.52 7.31 21.50
N ASP A 51 -0.28 8.23 20.57
CA ASP A 51 -1.27 9.14 20.00
C ASP A 51 -1.78 8.64 18.64
N LEU A 52 -2.95 8.00 18.66
CA LEU A 52 -3.61 7.42 17.49
C LEU A 52 -4.37 8.47 16.66
N ASP A 53 -3.83 9.67 16.55
CA ASP A 53 -4.41 10.72 15.73
C ASP A 53 -4.42 10.26 14.26
N PHE A 54 -5.58 10.43 13.63
CA PHE A 54 -5.77 10.10 12.23
C PHE A 54 -5.58 11.36 11.35
N PRO A 55 -4.83 11.28 10.24
CA PRO A 55 -4.01 10.14 9.84
C PRO A 55 -2.65 10.12 10.57
N GLN A 56 -2.07 8.94 10.75
CA GLN A 56 -0.67 8.78 11.15
C GLN A 56 0.26 9.48 10.14
N PRO A 57 1.44 9.97 10.55
CA PRO A 57 2.36 10.68 9.64
C PRO A 57 2.72 9.88 8.38
N ALA A 58 2.83 8.55 8.48
CA ALA A 58 3.12 7.67 7.35
C ALA A 58 1.93 7.50 6.39
N GLY A 59 0.69 7.75 6.84
CA GLY A 59 -0.53 7.49 6.08
C GLY A 59 -0.63 8.27 4.78
N PRO A 60 -0.63 9.62 4.82
CA PRO A 60 -0.68 10.45 3.62
C PRO A 60 0.53 10.22 2.71
N MET A 61 1.67 9.87 3.27
CA MET A 61 2.88 9.54 2.50
C MET A 61 2.72 8.24 1.72
N LEU A 62 2.18 7.19 2.36
CA LEU A 62 1.89 5.91 1.70
C LEU A 62 0.83 6.07 0.61
N ALA A 63 -0.23 6.83 0.87
CA ALA A 63 -1.28 7.13 -0.11
C ALA A 63 -0.72 7.84 -1.35
N ARG A 64 0.10 8.88 -1.16
CA ARG A 64 0.78 9.60 -2.26
C ARG A 64 1.73 8.70 -3.04
N LEU A 65 2.53 7.89 -2.35
CA LEU A 65 3.47 7.00 -3.03
C LEU A 65 2.72 5.96 -3.87
N ALA A 66 1.68 5.33 -3.32
CA ALA A 66 0.84 4.39 -4.05
C ALA A 66 0.17 5.04 -5.27
N TYR A 67 -0.43 6.22 -5.09
CA TYR A 67 -1.03 6.99 -6.17
C TYR A 67 -0.03 7.26 -7.31
N GLN A 68 1.18 7.71 -6.97
CA GLN A 68 2.22 8.01 -7.95
C GLN A 68 2.66 6.77 -8.74
N VAL A 69 2.81 5.63 -8.07
CA VAL A 69 3.19 4.37 -8.73
C VAL A 69 2.06 3.83 -9.61
N ILE A 70 0.80 3.95 -9.16
CA ILE A 70 -0.37 3.46 -9.90
C ILE A 70 -0.61 4.28 -11.18
N TYR A 71 -0.57 5.60 -11.06
CA TYR A 71 -0.97 6.52 -12.15
C TYR A 71 0.19 7.14 -12.91
N GLY A 72 1.43 6.98 -12.42
CA GLY A 72 2.64 7.57 -13.01
C GLY A 72 2.65 9.09 -12.95
N ARG A 73 1.95 9.70 -11.98
CA ARG A 73 1.70 11.15 -11.89
C ARG A 73 1.69 11.62 -10.44
N GLN A 74 2.09 12.86 -10.23
CA GLN A 74 2.00 13.53 -8.94
C GLN A 74 0.55 13.90 -8.60
N ASP A 75 0.24 13.95 -7.31
CA ASP A 75 -1.07 14.41 -6.83
C ASP A 75 -1.28 15.90 -7.16
N ARG A 76 -2.53 16.24 -7.43
CA ARG A 76 -2.94 17.58 -7.85
C ARG A 76 -3.97 18.12 -6.87
N ALA A 77 -3.58 19.12 -6.10
CA ALA A 77 -4.44 19.74 -5.08
C ALA A 77 -5.71 20.40 -5.66
N ASP A 78 -5.75 20.63 -6.98
CA ASP A 78 -6.90 21.23 -7.67
C ASP A 78 -7.96 20.21 -8.14
N VAL A 79 -7.72 18.91 -7.97
CA VAL A 79 -8.69 17.87 -8.34
C VAL A 79 -9.59 17.54 -7.15
N THR A 80 -10.89 17.75 -7.32
CA THR A 80 -11.89 17.41 -6.28
C THR A 80 -12.00 15.89 -6.13
N ASN A 81 -12.19 15.43 -4.89
CA ASN A 81 -12.31 14.02 -4.52
C ASN A 81 -11.10 13.15 -4.90
N ASP A 82 -9.92 13.75 -5.07
CA ASP A 82 -8.69 13.01 -5.34
C ASP A 82 -7.82 12.90 -4.08
N LEU A 83 -7.21 11.73 -3.90
CA LEU A 83 -6.36 11.38 -2.76
C LEU A 83 -7.01 11.70 -1.40
N ILE A 84 -8.29 11.34 -1.24
CA ILE A 84 -9.04 11.58 0.01
C ILE A 84 -8.80 10.41 0.95
N MET A 85 -8.02 10.63 2.01
CA MET A 85 -7.81 9.65 3.07
C MET A 85 -9.14 9.27 3.72
N ARG A 86 -9.39 7.96 3.84
CA ARG A 86 -10.61 7.39 4.41
C ARG A 86 -10.37 6.65 5.70
N ASP A 87 -9.28 5.87 5.75
CA ASP A 87 -9.03 5.00 6.90
C ASP A 87 -7.55 4.59 6.98
N GLU A 88 -7.17 4.09 8.15
CA GLU A 88 -5.87 3.49 8.44
C GLU A 88 -6.06 2.17 9.19
N TYR A 89 -5.31 1.16 8.75
CA TYR A 89 -5.30 -0.13 9.41
C TYR A 89 -4.04 -0.28 10.27
N LEU A 90 -4.24 -0.42 11.58
CA LEU A 90 -3.18 -0.65 12.58
C LEU A 90 -3.27 -2.10 13.07
N GLY A 91 -2.39 -2.97 12.54
CA GLY A 91 -2.32 -4.39 12.93
C GLY A 91 -1.67 -4.57 14.29
N TRP A 92 -2.45 -4.46 15.37
CA TRP A 92 -1.96 -4.56 16.74
C TRP A 92 -1.56 -5.98 17.16
N VAL A 93 -0.34 -6.14 17.68
CA VAL A 93 0.14 -7.39 18.29
C VAL A 93 -0.44 -7.53 19.70
N ARG A 94 -1.13 -8.64 19.99
CA ARG A 94 -1.86 -8.80 21.27
C ARG A 94 -0.94 -9.19 22.43
N GLU A 95 0.13 -9.90 22.12
CA GLU A 95 1.01 -10.58 23.08
C GLU A 95 2.04 -9.64 23.74
N GLU A 96 2.31 -8.46 23.18
CA GLU A 96 3.41 -7.59 23.62
C GLU A 96 3.04 -6.57 24.73
N ARG A 97 1.96 -6.81 25.48
CA ARG A 97 1.55 -5.90 26.56
C ARG A 97 2.61 -5.82 27.68
N PRO A 98 2.93 -4.62 28.21
CA PRO A 98 2.20 -3.35 28.04
C PRO A 98 2.62 -2.49 26.83
N ARG A 99 3.59 -2.94 26.01
CA ARG A 99 4.03 -2.17 24.84
C ARG A 99 2.99 -2.28 23.74
N ARG A 100 2.60 -1.12 23.20
CA ARG A 100 1.74 -1.03 22.03
C ARG A 100 2.61 -1.15 20.79
N VAL A 101 2.51 -2.28 20.11
CA VAL A 101 3.27 -2.55 18.88
C VAL A 101 2.29 -2.97 17.79
N ILE A 102 2.52 -2.45 16.58
CA ILE A 102 1.86 -2.94 15.37
C ILE A 102 2.89 -3.71 14.54
N ASP A 103 2.47 -4.78 13.89
CA ASP A 103 3.28 -5.54 12.93
C ASP A 103 2.82 -5.36 11.47
N TYR A 104 1.67 -4.69 11.29
CA TYR A 104 1.04 -4.47 10.00
C TYR A 104 0.45 -3.05 9.92
N TYR A 105 0.56 -2.43 8.75
CA TYR A 105 0.05 -1.09 8.51
C TYR A 105 -0.61 -0.99 7.13
N GLY A 106 -1.69 -0.23 7.04
CA GLY A 106 -2.34 0.05 5.77
C GLY A 106 -3.07 1.39 5.75
N VAL A 107 -3.34 1.88 4.55
CA VAL A 107 -4.14 3.08 4.32
C VAL A 107 -5.21 2.79 3.29
N THR A 108 -6.35 3.45 3.47
CA THR A 108 -7.43 3.51 2.48
C THR A 108 -7.64 4.95 2.06
N PHE A 109 -7.64 5.20 0.75
CA PHE A 109 -7.91 6.52 0.18
C PHE A 109 -8.74 6.43 -1.10
N ASP A 110 -9.47 7.49 -1.40
CA ASP A 110 -10.30 7.58 -2.59
C ASP A 110 -9.60 8.38 -3.69
N HIS A 111 -9.75 7.91 -4.92
CA HIS A 111 -9.43 8.61 -6.15
C HIS A 111 -10.72 8.83 -6.95
N LEU A 112 -11.15 10.08 -7.10
CA LEU A 112 -12.35 10.50 -7.85
C LEU A 112 -13.68 9.87 -7.39
N VAL A 113 -13.71 9.24 -6.21
CA VAL A 113 -14.92 8.60 -5.66
C VAL A 113 -15.89 9.69 -5.20
N PRO A 114 -17.16 9.70 -5.66
CA PRO A 114 -18.18 10.59 -5.14
C PRO A 114 -18.38 10.40 -3.63
N ALA A 115 -18.55 11.49 -2.88
CA ALA A 115 -18.68 11.42 -1.43
C ALA A 115 -19.93 10.65 -0.95
N ASP A 116 -20.93 10.54 -1.82
CA ASP A 116 -22.21 9.87 -1.60
C ASP A 116 -22.29 8.46 -2.19
N ASP A 117 -21.19 7.95 -2.77
CA ASP A 117 -21.12 6.57 -3.27
C ASP A 117 -21.00 5.57 -2.11
N PRO A 118 -22.03 4.73 -1.85
CA PRO A 118 -22.00 3.79 -0.74
C PRO A 118 -21.18 2.53 -1.03
N ASP A 119 -20.87 2.25 -2.29
CA ASP A 119 -20.21 1.01 -2.73
C ASP A 119 -19.22 1.28 -3.88
N PRO A 120 -18.16 2.07 -3.62
CA PRO A 120 -17.17 2.36 -4.65
C PRO A 120 -16.38 1.11 -5.02
N GLU A 121 -15.97 1.03 -6.28
CA GLU A 121 -15.02 0.01 -6.72
C GLU A 121 -13.71 0.10 -5.89
N VAL A 122 -13.19 -1.04 -5.45
CA VAL A 122 -12.01 -1.12 -4.57
C VAL A 122 -10.84 -1.81 -5.25
N LEU A 123 -9.68 -1.16 -5.24
CA LEU A 123 -8.39 -1.75 -5.54
C LEU A 123 -7.63 -2.03 -4.24
N GLN A 124 -7.46 -3.32 -3.93
CA GLN A 124 -6.64 -3.75 -2.80
C GLN A 124 -5.24 -4.18 -3.26
N ILE A 125 -4.22 -3.66 -2.61
CA ILE A 125 -2.80 -3.88 -2.88
C ILE A 125 -2.13 -4.37 -1.60
N ASN A 126 -1.48 -5.54 -1.66
CA ASN A 126 -0.73 -6.08 -0.54
C ASN A 126 0.76 -5.81 -0.74
N ILE A 127 1.42 -5.24 0.27
CA ILE A 127 2.87 -5.13 0.36
C ILE A 127 3.44 -6.44 0.93
N PHE A 128 4.49 -6.94 0.30
CA PHE A 128 5.18 -8.18 0.68
C PHE A 128 6.55 -7.86 1.27
N GLU A 129 6.88 -8.54 2.36
CA GLU A 129 8.20 -8.56 2.97
C GLU A 129 9.07 -9.60 2.24
N MET A 130 10.35 -9.27 2.00
CA MET A 130 11.28 -10.13 1.27
C MET A 130 12.57 -10.44 2.04
N ASP A 131 12.88 -9.69 3.10
CA ASP A 131 14.18 -9.77 3.78
C ASP A 131 14.17 -10.77 4.93
N TYR A 132 13.01 -11.03 5.53
CA TYR A 132 12.84 -11.85 6.72
C TYR A 132 12.88 -13.35 6.39
N ASP A 133 12.18 -13.76 5.33
CA ASP A 133 12.02 -15.17 4.95
C ASP A 133 12.53 -15.50 3.54
N GLU A 134 13.36 -14.61 2.97
CA GLU A 134 13.87 -14.73 1.61
C GLU A 134 12.73 -14.92 0.58
N GLY A 135 11.62 -14.20 0.77
CA GLY A 135 10.47 -14.21 -0.12
C GLY A 135 9.68 -15.53 -0.13
N LEU A 136 9.85 -16.38 0.88
CA LEU A 136 9.11 -17.64 1.01
C LEU A 136 7.60 -17.40 1.03
N TYR A 137 7.13 -16.44 1.83
CA TYR A 137 5.72 -16.09 1.91
C TYR A 137 5.20 -15.60 0.56
N ALA A 138 5.92 -14.67 -0.08
CA ALA A 138 5.56 -14.16 -1.40
C ALA A 138 5.42 -15.28 -2.43
N ASN A 139 6.40 -16.18 -2.53
CA ASN A 139 6.37 -17.30 -3.48
C ASN A 139 5.36 -18.40 -3.12
N THR A 140 4.88 -18.45 -1.88
CA THR A 140 3.83 -19.38 -1.45
C THR A 140 2.45 -18.90 -1.88
N TYR A 141 2.19 -17.60 -1.80
CA TYR A 141 0.84 -17.04 -1.97
C TYR A 141 0.62 -16.24 -3.25
N LEU A 142 1.68 -15.80 -3.94
CA LEU A 142 1.57 -15.15 -5.23
C LEU A 142 1.50 -16.18 -6.37
N PRO A 143 0.68 -15.94 -7.41
CA PRO A 143 0.55 -16.85 -8.54
C PRO A 143 1.70 -16.71 -9.56
N PHE A 144 2.74 -15.94 -9.23
CA PHE A 144 3.96 -15.79 -10.01
C PHE A 144 5.19 -15.88 -9.10
N LYS A 145 6.31 -16.32 -9.67
CA LYS A 145 7.57 -16.40 -8.93
C LYS A 145 8.17 -15.01 -8.76
N VAL A 146 8.67 -14.75 -7.56
CA VAL A 146 9.40 -13.54 -7.21
C VAL A 146 10.82 -13.93 -6.86
N ASP A 147 11.80 -13.27 -7.48
CA ASP A 147 13.21 -13.36 -7.08
C ASP A 147 13.47 -12.37 -5.92
N PRO A 148 13.70 -12.84 -4.68
CA PRO A 148 13.93 -11.96 -3.54
C PRO A 148 15.14 -11.05 -3.72
N SER A 149 16.15 -11.48 -4.48
CA SER A 149 17.38 -10.70 -4.70
C SER A 149 17.15 -9.42 -5.50
N GLU A 150 16.03 -9.31 -6.22
CA GLU A 150 15.61 -8.07 -6.87
C GLU A 150 15.05 -7.04 -5.88
N TYR A 151 14.55 -7.48 -4.72
CA TYR A 151 13.81 -6.65 -3.76
C TYR A 151 14.61 -6.38 -2.50
N THR A 152 15.35 -7.38 -2.00
CA THR A 152 16.03 -7.29 -0.71
C THR A 152 16.97 -6.11 -0.63
N GLY A 153 16.69 -5.19 0.30
CA GLY A 153 17.41 -3.93 0.49
C GLY A 153 17.38 -2.95 -0.71
N ARG A 154 16.52 -3.18 -1.72
CA ARG A 154 16.48 -2.41 -2.98
C ARG A 154 15.13 -1.73 -3.21
N LYS A 155 14.03 -2.48 -3.13
CA LYS A 155 12.67 -2.01 -3.40
C LYS A 155 11.65 -2.87 -2.65
N VAL A 156 10.49 -2.31 -2.36
CA VAL A 156 9.39 -3.00 -1.68
C VAL A 156 8.39 -3.51 -2.71
N LEU A 157 8.08 -4.80 -2.69
CA LEU A 157 7.06 -5.38 -3.57
C LEU A 157 5.66 -5.04 -3.04
N ALA A 158 4.80 -4.56 -3.92
CA ALA A 158 3.36 -4.43 -3.66
C ALA A 158 2.56 -5.02 -4.82
N VAL A 159 1.58 -5.87 -4.55
CA VAL A 159 0.82 -6.60 -5.57
C VAL A 159 -0.68 -6.37 -5.40
N PRO A 160 -1.39 -5.92 -6.45
CA PRO A 160 -2.85 -5.90 -6.48
C PRO A 160 -3.43 -7.32 -6.29
N ARG A 161 -4.43 -7.50 -5.42
CA ARG A 161 -5.01 -8.83 -5.08
C ARG A 161 -5.69 -9.57 -6.23
N CYS A 162 -5.98 -8.88 -7.33
CA CYS A 162 -6.52 -9.47 -8.55
C CYS A 162 -5.50 -10.31 -9.35
N CYS A 163 -4.21 -10.19 -9.01
CA CYS A 163 -3.06 -10.63 -9.78
C CYS A 163 -2.22 -11.62 -8.99
#